data_AF-A0A2T5HZN7-F1
#
_entry.id   AF-A0A2T5HZN7-F1
#
_cell.length_a   1.000
_cell.length_b   1.000
_cell.length_c   1.000
_cell.angle_alpha   90.00
_cell.angle_beta   90.00
_cell.angle_gamma   90.00
#
_symmetry.space_group_name_H-M   'P 1'
#
loop_
_entity.id
_entity.type
_entity.pdbx_description
1 polymer ?
#
loop_
_entity_poly.entity_id
_entity_poly.type
_entity_poly.pdbx_seq_one_letter_code
_entity_poly.pdbx_strand_id
1 'polypeptide(L)'
;MFCTQCGKEIIDDAKFCGHCGAPLEATDQKTLQEPNVVLSTTSPMPIQVAASVAQIRPWVRYWARMFDLYLISIVSGIAISILYPGAFSEQNSDQFDQLFGLAVFFAWVFIESLFLSTTGTTPGKWLFKIRLIPPSGETADYSTAFSRSFKVWWLGFGIGFPLVSFITLLVSYNKLTKNGITRWDRDSGFTVTHERIGPLRVIFAIAFFVSFLLLAAIGSTIDIEQIIPADTTSWQV
;
A
#
# COMPACT_ATOMS: atom_id res chain seq x y z
N MET A 1 -47.60 1.27 -16.96
CA MET A 1 -46.23 1.88 -16.86
C MET A 1 -45.72 1.90 -15.41
N PHE A 2 -44.41 2.11 -15.11
CA PHE A 2 -43.90 2.22 -13.71
C PHE A 2 -43.47 3.65 -13.35
N CYS A 3 -43.72 4.07 -12.10
CA CYS A 3 -43.35 5.40 -11.61
C CYS A 3 -41.83 5.53 -11.44
N THR A 4 -41.23 6.56 -12.04
CA THR A 4 -39.78 6.84 -11.94
C THR A 4 -39.34 7.29 -10.54
N GLN A 5 -40.28 7.73 -9.69
CA GLN A 5 -39.98 8.21 -8.34
C GLN A 5 -40.14 7.12 -7.26
N CYS A 6 -41.14 6.24 -7.37
CA CYS A 6 -41.40 5.22 -6.33
C CYS A 6 -41.37 3.76 -6.83
N GLY A 7 -41.19 3.55 -8.13
CA GLY A 7 -41.06 2.21 -8.72
C GLY A 7 -42.35 1.39 -8.79
N LYS A 8 -43.50 1.93 -8.34
CA LYS A 8 -44.78 1.21 -8.37
C LYS A 8 -45.47 1.31 -9.73
N GLU A 9 -46.26 0.29 -10.03
CA GLU A 9 -47.06 0.19 -11.24
C GLU A 9 -48.14 1.28 -11.27
N ILE A 10 -48.33 1.87 -12.44
CA ILE A 10 -49.28 2.94 -12.72
C ILE A 10 -50.24 2.42 -13.79
N ILE A 11 -51.53 2.62 -13.51
CA ILE A 11 -52.62 2.50 -14.47
C ILE A 11 -52.40 3.49 -15.61
N ASP A 12 -52.52 3.01 -16.84
CA ASP A 12 -52.35 3.83 -18.03
C ASP A 12 -53.38 4.99 -18.00
N ASP A 13 -52.97 6.19 -18.44
CA ASP A 13 -53.73 7.45 -18.47
C ASP A 13 -53.79 8.29 -17.16
N ALA A 14 -53.09 7.88 -16.09
CA ALA A 14 -53.03 8.67 -14.85
C ALA A 14 -52.10 9.91 -14.96
N LYS A 15 -52.61 11.10 -14.62
CA LYS A 15 -51.82 12.35 -14.58
C LYS A 15 -50.83 12.42 -13.39
N PHE A 16 -51.07 11.63 -12.35
CA PHE A 16 -50.26 11.56 -11.13
C PHE A 16 -50.16 10.12 -10.63
N CYS A 17 -49.06 9.77 -9.98
CA CYS A 17 -48.92 8.47 -9.33
C CYS A 17 -49.80 8.38 -8.08
N GLY A 18 -50.73 7.42 -8.03
CA GLY A 18 -51.62 7.21 -6.87
C GLY A 18 -50.95 6.78 -5.56
N HIS A 19 -49.64 6.48 -5.58
CA HIS A 19 -48.90 6.07 -4.39
C HIS A 19 -47.99 7.14 -3.79
N CYS A 20 -47.28 7.92 -4.61
CA CYS A 20 -46.35 8.94 -4.13
C CYS A 20 -46.76 10.38 -4.50
N GLY A 21 -47.78 10.56 -5.35
CA GLY A 21 -48.25 11.88 -5.78
C GLY A 21 -47.37 12.57 -6.84
N ALA A 22 -46.34 11.89 -7.36
CA ALA A 22 -45.49 12.48 -8.40
C ALA A 22 -46.29 12.71 -9.72
N PRO A 23 -46.13 13.88 -10.38
CA PRO A 23 -46.75 14.14 -11.68
C PRO A 23 -46.15 13.24 -12.77
N LEU A 24 -47.00 12.78 -13.68
CA LEU A 24 -46.60 11.94 -14.81
C LEU A 24 -46.77 12.78 -16.08
N GLU A 25 -45.66 13.16 -16.69
CA GLU A 25 -45.68 14.00 -17.90
C GLU A 25 -46.33 13.24 -19.05
N ALA A 26 -47.37 13.83 -19.63
CA ALA A 26 -48.10 13.28 -20.76
C ALA A 26 -47.25 13.40 -22.03
N THR A 27 -46.79 12.28 -22.57
CA THR A 27 -46.07 12.24 -23.85
C THR A 27 -47.07 12.35 -25.00
N ASP A 28 -47.35 13.58 -25.46
CA ASP A 28 -48.00 13.84 -26.74
C ASP A 28 -47.03 13.44 -27.88
N GLN A 29 -47.41 12.42 -28.63
CA GLN A 29 -46.76 12.07 -29.90
C GLN A 29 -47.10 13.13 -30.96
N LYS A 30 -46.18 14.06 -31.25
CA LYS A 30 -46.17 14.75 -32.54
C LYS A 30 -44.78 15.21 -32.95
N THR A 31 -44.46 14.88 -34.21
CA THR A 31 -43.36 15.38 -35.05
C THR A 31 -42.09 14.52 -35.08
N LEU A 32 -42.14 13.51 -35.97
CA LEU A 32 -40.99 13.02 -36.72
C LEU A 32 -40.36 14.20 -37.45
N GLN A 33 -39.21 14.67 -36.99
CA GLN A 33 -38.26 15.45 -37.77
C GLN A 33 -36.87 14.89 -37.52
N GLU A 34 -36.28 14.33 -38.58
CA GLU A 34 -34.94 13.79 -38.63
C GLU A 34 -33.92 14.81 -38.09
N PRO A 35 -33.12 14.47 -37.07
CA PRO A 35 -31.93 15.24 -36.78
C PRO A 35 -30.91 14.92 -37.88
N ASN A 36 -30.62 15.94 -38.68
CA ASN A 36 -29.53 16.02 -39.65
C ASN A 36 -28.23 15.51 -38.97
N VAL A 37 -27.86 14.27 -39.25
CA VAL A 37 -26.62 13.66 -38.77
C VAL A 37 -25.49 14.33 -39.53
N VAL A 38 -24.95 15.40 -38.95
CA VAL A 38 -23.62 15.88 -39.33
C VAL A 38 -22.67 14.73 -39.00
N LEU A 39 -22.27 13.99 -40.03
CA LEU A 39 -21.26 12.94 -39.98
C LEU A 39 -19.92 13.59 -39.61
N SER A 40 -19.74 13.85 -38.33
CA SER A 40 -18.45 14.18 -37.75
C SER A 40 -17.64 12.90 -37.75
N THR A 41 -16.88 12.68 -38.82
CA THR A 41 -15.85 11.64 -38.91
C THR A 41 -14.70 12.02 -37.97
N THR A 42 -14.96 12.00 -36.67
CA THR A 42 -13.90 11.79 -35.69
C THR A 42 -13.86 10.29 -35.46
N SER A 43 -12.94 9.63 -36.17
CA SER A 43 -12.51 8.27 -35.84
C SER A 43 -12.43 8.15 -34.32
N PRO A 44 -13.06 7.14 -33.70
CA PRO A 44 -12.76 6.84 -32.31
C PRO A 44 -11.28 6.51 -32.27
N MET A 45 -10.50 7.44 -31.73
CA MET A 45 -9.14 7.19 -31.30
C MET A 45 -9.21 5.89 -30.49
N PRO A 46 -8.39 4.86 -30.79
CA PRO A 46 -8.47 3.62 -30.06
C PRO A 46 -8.19 3.96 -28.61
N ILE A 47 -9.23 3.89 -27.77
CA ILE A 47 -9.09 3.87 -26.32
C ILE A 47 -8.20 2.66 -26.09
N GLN A 48 -6.91 2.91 -25.86
CA GLN A 48 -5.98 1.90 -25.44
C GLN A 48 -6.55 1.39 -24.13
N VAL A 49 -7.22 0.24 -24.17
CA VAL A 49 -7.65 -0.50 -23.00
C VAL A 49 -6.35 -0.89 -22.30
N ALA A 50 -5.85 0.01 -21.45
CA ALA A 50 -4.73 -0.25 -20.58
C ALA A 50 -5.10 -1.51 -19.81
N ALA A 51 -4.45 -2.60 -20.17
CA ALA A 51 -4.92 -3.92 -19.82
C ALA A 51 -5.09 -4.02 -18.29
N SER A 52 -6.34 -4.21 -17.86
CA SER A 52 -6.73 -4.13 -16.46
C SER A 52 -6.02 -5.22 -15.67
N VAL A 53 -5.19 -4.82 -14.72
CA VAL A 53 -4.61 -5.76 -13.75
C VAL A 53 -5.58 -5.94 -12.59
N ALA A 54 -5.55 -7.11 -11.94
CA ALA A 54 -6.30 -7.34 -10.71
C ALA A 54 -5.96 -6.25 -9.69
N GLN A 55 -6.98 -5.60 -9.12
CA GLN A 55 -6.78 -4.52 -8.14
C GLN A 55 -6.63 -5.03 -6.71
N ILE A 56 -7.06 -6.26 -6.44
CA ILE A 56 -6.88 -6.94 -5.15
C ILE A 56 -5.60 -7.78 -5.22
N ARG A 57 -4.48 -7.23 -4.75
CA ARG A 57 -3.16 -7.91 -4.77
C ARG A 57 -2.48 -7.86 -3.39
N PRO A 58 -2.93 -8.68 -2.41
CA PRO A 58 -2.41 -8.64 -1.04
C PRO A 58 -0.90 -8.82 -0.95
N TRP A 59 -0.34 -9.78 -1.69
CA TRP A 59 1.09 -10.06 -1.71
C TRP A 59 1.93 -8.92 -2.26
N VAL A 60 1.44 -8.21 -3.27
CA VAL A 60 2.15 -7.04 -3.82
C VAL A 60 2.25 -5.94 -2.78
N ARG A 61 1.16 -5.70 -2.03
CA ARG A 61 1.15 -4.75 -0.91
C ARG A 61 2.10 -5.17 0.21
N TYR A 62 2.12 -6.46 0.55
CA TYR A 62 3.02 -7.02 1.56
C TYR A 62 4.49 -6.83 1.17
N TRP A 63 4.88 -7.28 -0.03
CA TRP A 63 6.27 -7.20 -0.47
C TRP A 63 6.76 -5.76 -0.67
N ALA A 64 5.89 -4.85 -1.13
CA ALA A 64 6.22 -3.42 -1.17
C ALA A 64 6.54 -2.87 0.23
N ARG A 65 5.78 -3.29 1.25
CA ARG A 65 6.02 -2.90 2.64
C ARG A 65 7.26 -3.56 3.22
N MET A 66 7.52 -4.84 2.93
CA MET A 66 8.76 -5.51 3.38
C MET A 66 10.00 -4.87 2.76
N PHE A 67 9.93 -4.49 1.48
CA PHE A 67 11.00 -3.75 0.82
C PHE A 67 11.31 -2.44 1.55
N ASP A 68 10.27 -1.65 1.83
CA ASP A 68 10.39 -0.40 2.58
C ASP A 68 11.03 -0.60 3.96
N LEU A 69 10.60 -1.63 4.71
CA LEU A 69 11.11 -1.94 6.05
C LEU A 69 12.56 -2.43 6.04
N TYR A 70 12.94 -3.27 5.07
CA TYR A 70 14.32 -3.73 4.94
C TYR A 70 15.24 -2.62 4.44
N LEU A 71 14.74 -1.74 3.57
CA LEU A 71 15.51 -0.60 3.11
C LEU A 71 15.84 0.34 4.28
N ILE A 72 14.84 0.70 5.10
CA ILE A 72 15.09 1.57 6.25
C ILE A 72 15.97 0.89 7.29
N SER A 73 15.85 -0.42 7.51
CA SER A 73 16.71 -1.13 8.46
C SER A 73 18.18 -1.15 8.03
N ILE A 74 18.47 -1.30 6.73
CA ILE A 74 19.84 -1.17 6.19
C ILE A 74 20.36 0.26 6.43
N VAL A 75 19.57 1.27 6.05
CA VAL A 75 19.97 2.68 6.18
C VAL A 75 20.23 3.04 7.63
N SER A 76 19.34 2.65 8.55
CA SER A 76 19.50 2.91 9.98
C SER A 76 20.65 2.13 10.59
N GLY A 77 20.87 0.87 10.16
CA GLY A 77 21.98 0.03 10.61
C GLY A 77 23.34 0.63 10.21
N ILE A 78 23.48 1.08 8.97
CA ILE A 78 24.69 1.78 8.52
C ILE A 78 24.88 3.09 9.31
N ALA A 79 23.83 3.89 9.46
CA ALA A 79 23.89 5.16 10.16
C ALA A 79 24.33 4.98 11.62
N ILE A 80 23.73 4.04 12.36
CA ILE A 80 24.08 3.82 13.76
C ILE A 80 25.49 3.24 13.92
N SER A 81 25.94 2.36 13.01
CA SER A 81 27.32 1.85 13.01
C SER A 81 28.38 2.95 12.83
N ILE A 82 28.07 3.99 12.04
CA ILE A 82 28.95 5.14 11.84
C ILE A 82 28.91 6.09 13.05
N LEU A 83 27.70 6.39 13.56
CA LEU A 83 27.50 7.37 14.62
C LEU A 83 27.90 6.85 16.00
N TYR A 84 27.74 5.55 16.23
CA TYR A 84 28.04 4.88 17.49
C TYR A 84 28.80 3.57 17.22
N PRO A 85 30.09 3.65 16.86
CA PRO A 85 30.92 2.47 16.64
C PRO A 85 31.00 1.64 17.92
N GLY A 86 30.33 0.48 17.94
CA GLY A 86 30.16 -0.37 19.12
C GLY A 86 28.71 -0.56 19.57
N ALA A 87 27.72 0.12 18.96
CA ALA A 87 26.30 -0.09 19.26
C ALA A 87 25.86 -1.55 19.12
N PHE A 88 26.51 -2.31 18.22
CA PHE A 88 26.26 -3.74 17.97
C PHE A 88 27.36 -4.66 18.55
N SER A 89 28.14 -4.20 19.55
CA SER A 89 29.08 -5.09 20.23
C SER A 89 28.34 -6.12 21.09
N GLU A 90 28.94 -7.30 21.31
CA GLU A 90 28.33 -8.37 22.13
C GLU A 90 27.97 -7.92 23.55
N GLN A 91 28.65 -6.90 24.06
CA GLN A 91 28.39 -6.30 25.37
C GLN A 91 27.04 -5.53 25.44
N ASN A 92 26.49 -5.11 24.30
CA ASN A 92 25.28 -4.28 24.22
C ASN A 92 23.96 -5.07 24.05
N SER A 93 24.01 -6.42 24.02
CA SER A 93 22.89 -7.37 24.20
C SER A 93 21.76 -7.42 23.15
N ASP A 94 21.12 -8.60 23.03
CA ASP A 94 19.92 -8.88 22.21
C ASP A 94 18.76 -7.88 22.44
N GLN A 95 18.68 -7.30 23.64
CA GLN A 95 17.62 -6.36 23.99
C GLN A 95 17.77 -5.03 23.25
N PHE A 96 19.02 -4.55 23.08
CA PHE A 96 19.27 -3.33 22.32
C PHE A 96 18.86 -3.50 20.86
N ASP A 97 19.22 -4.63 20.24
CA ASP A 97 18.87 -4.94 18.86
C ASP A 97 17.36 -5.02 18.65
N GLN A 98 16.65 -5.67 19.57
CA GLN A 98 15.19 -5.75 19.51
C GLN A 98 14.53 -4.36 19.67
N LEU A 99 14.97 -3.56 20.65
CA LEU A 99 14.43 -2.22 20.89
C LEU A 99 14.77 -1.27 19.73
N PHE A 100 15.97 -1.36 19.17
CA PHE A 100 16.39 -0.60 18.00
C PHE A 100 15.54 -0.97 16.79
N GLY A 101 15.34 -2.26 16.51
CA GLY A 101 14.47 -2.73 15.44
C GLY A 101 13.03 -2.23 15.59
N LEU A 102 12.49 -2.28 16.81
CA LEU A 102 11.16 -1.74 17.11
C LEU A 102 11.10 -0.22 16.92
N ALA A 103 12.13 0.50 17.35
CA ALA A 103 12.24 1.95 17.19
C ALA A 103 12.32 2.36 15.72
N VAL A 104 13.13 1.68 14.91
CA VAL A 104 13.22 1.88 13.45
C VAL A 104 11.88 1.58 12.79
N PHE A 105 11.22 0.49 13.19
CA PHE A 105 9.92 0.13 12.65
C PHE A 105 8.83 1.15 12.98
N PHE A 106 8.84 1.70 14.20
CA PHE A 106 7.96 2.78 14.59
C PHE A 106 8.31 4.10 13.88
N ALA A 107 9.60 4.44 13.77
CA ALA A 107 10.08 5.62 13.04
C ALA A 107 9.62 5.60 11.57
N TRP A 108 9.55 4.41 10.96
CA TRP A 108 9.02 4.25 9.62
C TRP A 108 7.58 4.77 9.46
N VAL A 109 6.77 4.82 10.53
CA VAL A 109 5.43 5.41 10.47
C VAL A 109 5.50 6.87 10.03
N PHE A 110 6.41 7.66 10.62
CA PHE A 110 6.60 9.07 10.31
C PHE A 110 7.24 9.26 8.94
N ILE A 111 8.22 8.43 8.61
CA ILE A 111 8.94 8.47 7.33
C ILE A 111 7.98 8.15 6.17
N GLU A 112 7.17 7.09 6.28
CA GLU A 112 6.15 6.77 5.28
C GLU A 112 5.16 7.93 5.12
N SER A 113 4.75 8.54 6.24
CA SER A 113 3.80 9.67 6.19
C SER A 113 4.37 10.86 5.42
N LEU A 114 5.65 11.16 5.64
CA LEU A 114 6.37 12.20 4.91
C LEU A 114 6.48 11.88 3.41
N PHE A 115 6.79 10.64 3.06
CA PHE A 115 6.79 10.20 1.66
C PHE A 115 5.42 10.36 1.01
N LEU A 116 4.35 9.90 1.67
CA LEU A 116 3.01 9.99 1.12
C LEU A 116 2.49 11.43 1.02
N SER A 117 2.92 12.34 1.90
CA SER A 117 2.51 13.74 1.84
C SER A 117 3.32 14.58 0.84
N THR A 118 4.56 14.19 0.56
CA THR A 118 5.45 14.97 -0.34
C THR A 118 5.49 14.40 -1.76
N THR A 119 5.69 13.10 -1.91
CA THR A 119 5.85 12.44 -3.22
C THR A 119 4.66 11.56 -3.60
N GLY A 120 3.74 11.32 -2.67
CA GLY A 120 2.58 10.45 -2.88
C GLY A 120 2.92 8.95 -2.92
N THR A 121 4.18 8.56 -2.69
CA THR A 121 4.60 7.15 -2.76
C THR A 121 5.85 6.87 -1.94
N THR A 122 6.08 5.60 -1.60
CA THR A 122 7.32 5.13 -0.97
C THR A 122 8.17 4.37 -1.97
N PRO A 123 9.49 4.17 -1.74
CA PRO A 123 10.35 3.41 -2.63
C PRO A 123 9.79 2.03 -3.01
N GLY A 124 9.27 1.27 -2.04
CA GLY A 124 8.64 -0.02 -2.24
C GLY A 124 7.34 0.08 -3.05
N LYS A 125 6.45 1.03 -2.74
CA LYS A 125 5.20 1.21 -3.51
C LYS A 125 5.50 1.60 -4.96
N TRP A 126 6.48 2.47 -5.17
CA TRP A 126 6.96 2.82 -6.51
C TRP A 126 7.53 1.60 -7.24
N LEU A 127 8.37 0.80 -6.59
CA LEU A 127 8.97 -0.41 -7.16
C LEU A 127 7.89 -1.42 -7.60
N PHE A 128 6.89 -1.63 -6.75
CA PHE A 128 5.81 -2.58 -6.96
C PHE A 128 4.59 -2.00 -7.68
N LYS A 129 4.68 -0.77 -8.18
CA LYS A 129 3.62 -0.11 -8.97
C LYS A 129 2.27 -0.05 -8.23
N ILE A 130 2.33 0.33 -6.97
CA ILE A 130 1.17 0.61 -6.12
C ILE A 130 0.99 2.12 -6.07
N ARG A 131 -0.23 2.59 -6.36
CA ARG A 131 -0.63 3.98 -6.18
C ARG A 131 -1.66 4.07 -5.06
N LEU A 132 -1.45 5.02 -4.16
CA LEU A 132 -2.41 5.38 -3.13
C LEU A 132 -3.09 6.67 -3.57
N ILE A 133 -4.41 6.61 -3.70
CA ILE A 133 -5.23 7.77 -4.04
C ILE A 133 -5.83 8.28 -2.73
N PRO A 134 -5.42 9.47 -2.26
CA PRO A 134 -5.94 10.06 -1.04
C PRO A 134 -7.38 10.58 -1.23
N PRO A 135 -8.10 10.90 -0.14
CA PRO A 135 -9.46 11.46 -0.22
C PRO A 135 -9.55 12.76 -1.03
N SER A 136 -8.48 13.56 -1.01
CA SER A 136 -8.36 14.83 -1.76
C SER A 136 -8.16 14.63 -3.27
N GLY A 137 -7.75 13.43 -3.73
CA GLY A 137 -7.45 13.14 -5.13
C GLY A 137 -6.05 13.52 -5.62
N GLU A 138 -5.31 14.36 -4.88
CA GLU A 138 -3.93 14.78 -5.22
C GLU A 138 -2.88 14.06 -4.34
N THR A 139 -2.24 14.79 -3.42
CA THR A 139 -1.38 14.26 -2.38
C THR A 139 -2.11 14.22 -1.04
N ALA A 140 -1.70 13.31 -0.16
CA ALA A 140 -2.29 13.19 1.16
C ALA A 140 -1.77 14.31 2.06
N ASP A 141 -2.64 14.95 2.84
CA ASP A 141 -2.16 15.72 3.99
C ASP A 141 -1.37 14.80 4.95
N TYR A 142 -0.36 15.35 5.62
CA TYR A 142 0.51 14.57 6.51
C TYR A 142 -0.28 13.87 7.62
N SER A 143 -1.28 14.54 8.22
CA SER A 143 -2.11 13.95 9.28
C SER A 143 -2.89 12.74 8.75
N THR A 144 -3.42 12.85 7.53
CA THR A 144 -4.14 11.76 6.86
C THR A 144 -3.20 10.58 6.52
N ALA A 145 -2.01 10.87 6.02
CA ALA A 145 -0.98 9.87 5.76
C ALA A 145 -0.50 9.17 7.04
N PHE A 146 -0.28 9.93 8.11
CA PHE A 146 0.10 9.43 9.44
C PHE A 146 -0.97 8.56 10.04
N SER A 147 -2.22 9.03 10.05
CA SER A 147 -3.37 8.27 10.54
C SER A 147 -3.50 6.92 9.82
N ARG A 148 -3.19 6.85 8.52
CA ARG A 148 -3.15 5.58 7.78
C ARG A 148 -1.94 4.73 8.16
N SER A 149 -0.74 5.30 8.13
CA SER A 149 0.53 4.62 8.41
C SER A 149 0.57 4.02 9.82
N PHE A 150 0.10 4.77 10.82
CA PHE A 150 -0.03 4.32 12.20
C PHE A 150 -0.99 3.12 12.32
N LYS A 151 -2.15 3.16 11.65
CA LYS A 151 -3.07 2.01 11.61
C LYS A 151 -2.46 0.79 10.92
N VAL A 152 -1.61 0.95 9.90
CA VAL A 152 -0.88 -0.19 9.30
C VAL A 152 0.06 -0.81 10.33
N TRP A 153 0.81 0.00 11.07
CA TRP A 153 1.71 -0.47 12.11
C TRP A 153 0.97 -1.17 13.26
N TRP A 154 -0.11 -0.57 13.77
CA TRP A 154 -0.90 -1.11 14.87
C TRP A 154 -1.81 -2.29 14.46
N LEU A 155 -2.68 -2.10 13.45
CA LEU A 155 -3.70 -3.08 13.04
C LEU A 155 -3.20 -4.09 12.01
N GLY A 156 -2.15 -3.76 11.27
CA GLY A 156 -1.57 -4.65 10.27
C GLY A 156 -0.45 -5.50 10.86
N PHE A 157 0.51 -4.85 11.52
CA PHE A 157 1.69 -5.53 12.08
C PHE A 157 1.63 -5.78 13.58
N GLY A 158 0.57 -5.39 14.30
CA GLY A 158 0.47 -5.69 15.74
C GLY A 158 1.70 -5.19 16.51
N ILE A 159 2.13 -3.96 16.20
CA ILE A 159 3.32 -3.26 16.72
C ILE A 159 4.69 -3.93 16.49
N GLY A 160 4.74 -5.04 15.75
CA GLY A 160 5.97 -5.77 15.42
C GLY A 160 6.18 -7.07 16.20
N PHE A 161 5.24 -7.47 17.06
CA PHE A 161 5.30 -8.77 17.73
C PHE A 161 4.97 -9.91 16.76
N PRO A 162 5.89 -10.87 16.49
CA PRO A 162 5.74 -11.81 15.37
C PRO A 162 4.41 -12.58 15.33
N LEU A 163 3.97 -13.13 16.46
CA LEU A 163 2.71 -13.89 16.53
C LEU A 163 1.48 -12.99 16.31
N VAL A 164 1.50 -11.78 16.89
CA VAL A 164 0.41 -10.80 16.71
C VAL A 164 0.37 -10.34 15.26
N SER A 165 1.54 -9.96 14.70
CA SER A 165 1.70 -9.57 13.29
C SER A 165 1.14 -10.64 12.35
N PHE A 166 1.47 -11.91 12.60
CA PHE A 166 1.00 -13.01 11.77
C PHE A 166 -0.54 -13.12 11.76
N ILE A 167 -1.16 -13.08 12.94
CA ILE A 167 -2.62 -13.14 13.08
C ILE A 167 -3.27 -11.91 12.42
N THR A 168 -2.77 -10.70 12.69
CA THR A 168 -3.34 -9.47 12.14
C THR A 168 -3.18 -9.38 10.62
N LEU A 169 -2.06 -9.86 10.05
CA LEU A 169 -1.85 -9.96 8.62
C LEU A 169 -2.79 -10.99 7.98
N LEU A 170 -2.99 -12.16 8.60
CA LEU A 170 -3.93 -13.17 8.12
C LEU A 170 -5.38 -12.65 8.10
N VAL A 171 -5.80 -11.97 9.17
CA VAL A 171 -7.10 -11.31 9.25
C VAL A 171 -7.21 -10.22 8.19
N SER A 172 -6.17 -9.42 7.99
CA SER A 172 -6.15 -8.35 7.00
C SER A 172 -6.17 -8.88 5.57
N TYR A 173 -5.49 -9.99 5.30
CA TYR A 173 -5.53 -10.71 4.02
C TYR A 173 -6.97 -11.13 3.71
N ASN A 174 -7.62 -11.83 4.64
CA ASN A 174 -9.01 -12.30 4.49
C ASN A 174 -9.99 -11.14 4.29
N LYS A 175 -9.82 -10.02 5.00
CA LYS A 175 -10.66 -8.83 4.83
C LYS A 175 -10.43 -8.17 3.48
N LEU A 176 -9.18 -8.07 3.03
CA LEU A 176 -8.84 -7.47 1.74
C LEU A 176 -9.36 -8.31 0.57
N THR A 177 -9.22 -9.64 0.64
CA THR A 177 -9.70 -10.52 -0.44
C THR A 177 -11.22 -10.60 -0.51
N LYS A 178 -11.91 -10.54 0.63
CA LYS A 178 -13.39 -10.53 0.66
C LYS A 178 -14.01 -9.18 0.31
N ASN A 179 -13.45 -8.08 0.84
CA ASN A 179 -14.08 -6.76 0.78
C ASN A 179 -13.39 -5.79 -0.19
N GLY A 180 -12.26 -6.16 -0.79
CA GLY A 180 -11.48 -5.31 -1.70
C GLY A 180 -10.73 -4.15 -1.02
N ILE A 181 -10.89 -3.94 0.28
CA ILE A 181 -10.29 -2.82 1.01
C ILE A 181 -9.89 -3.23 2.44
N THR A 182 -8.77 -2.71 2.93
CA THR A 182 -8.32 -2.92 4.32
C THR A 182 -8.92 -1.88 5.26
N ARG A 183 -8.84 -2.15 6.57
CA ARG A 183 -9.36 -1.22 7.59
C ARG A 183 -8.66 0.13 7.56
N TRP A 184 -7.33 0.16 7.48
CA TRP A 184 -6.58 1.43 7.46
C TRP A 184 -6.78 2.25 6.20
N ASP A 185 -7.05 1.60 5.05
CA ASP A 185 -7.40 2.30 3.81
C ASP A 185 -8.81 2.91 3.94
N ARG A 186 -9.80 2.12 4.41
CA ARG A 186 -11.18 2.56 4.62
C ARG A 186 -11.30 3.72 5.60
N ASP A 187 -10.72 3.55 6.80
CA ASP A 187 -10.84 4.52 7.90
C ASP A 187 -10.13 5.85 7.59
N SER A 188 -9.22 5.85 6.62
CA SER A 188 -8.45 7.04 6.21
C SER A 188 -8.84 7.53 4.80
N GLY A 189 -9.86 6.92 4.19
CA GLY A 189 -10.40 7.28 2.87
C GLY A 189 -9.45 7.05 1.68
N PHE A 190 -8.45 6.18 1.81
CA PHE A 190 -7.53 5.86 0.72
C PHE A 190 -8.08 4.78 -0.20
N THR A 191 -7.88 4.97 -1.50
CA THR A 191 -8.07 3.91 -2.51
C THR A 191 -6.71 3.41 -2.99
N VAL A 192 -6.56 2.09 -3.09
CA VAL A 192 -5.30 1.45 -3.54
C VAL A 192 -5.49 0.94 -4.96
N THR A 193 -4.65 1.39 -5.89
CA THR A 193 -4.63 0.90 -7.26
C THR A 193 -3.27 0.28 -7.61
N HIS A 194 -3.30 -0.68 -8.54
CA HIS A 194 -2.14 -1.42 -8.99
C HIS A 194 -1.98 -1.27 -10.50
N GLU A 195 -0.73 -1.16 -10.94
CA GLU A 195 -0.36 -1.22 -12.36
C GLU A 195 0.42 -2.52 -12.66
N ARG A 196 0.73 -2.76 -13.95
CA ARG A 196 1.62 -3.86 -14.35
C ARG A 196 3.04 -3.60 -13.85
N ILE A 197 3.62 -4.59 -13.18
CA ILE A 197 5.01 -4.54 -12.73
C ILE A 197 5.89 -5.07 -13.86
N GLY A 198 6.79 -4.23 -14.37
CA GLY A 198 7.71 -4.63 -15.43
C GLY A 198 8.75 -5.67 -14.96
N PRO A 199 9.27 -6.52 -15.85
CA PRO A 199 10.18 -7.63 -15.50
C PRO A 199 11.47 -7.14 -14.79
N LEU A 200 12.04 -6.02 -15.23
CA LEU A 200 13.24 -5.45 -14.58
C LEU A 200 13.01 -5.08 -13.11
N ARG A 201 11.83 -4.57 -12.75
CA ARG A 201 11.46 -4.26 -11.36
C ARG A 201 11.31 -5.53 -10.53
N VAL A 202 10.80 -6.60 -11.12
CA VAL A 202 10.70 -7.92 -10.48
C VAL A 202 12.08 -8.49 -10.21
N ILE A 203 12.96 -8.49 -11.22
CA ILE A 203 14.35 -8.96 -11.08
C ILE A 203 15.07 -8.19 -9.98
N PHE A 204 14.96 -6.85 -9.99
CA PHE A 204 15.55 -6.00 -8.95
C PHE A 204 15.01 -6.33 -7.56
N ALA A 205 13.68 -6.49 -7.41
CA ALA A 205 13.07 -6.82 -6.13
C ALA A 205 13.56 -8.18 -5.60
N ILE A 206 13.65 -9.20 -6.47
CA ILE A 206 14.18 -10.52 -6.11
C ILE A 206 15.64 -10.41 -5.68
N ALA A 207 16.47 -9.74 -6.48
CA ALA A 207 17.89 -9.56 -6.17
C ALA A 207 18.08 -8.83 -4.83
N PHE A 208 17.27 -7.81 -4.55
CA PHE A 208 17.28 -7.11 -3.27
C PHE A 208 16.98 -8.05 -2.09
N PHE A 209 15.88 -8.82 -2.15
CA PHE A 209 15.51 -9.72 -1.06
C PHE A 209 16.52 -10.86 -0.87
N VAL A 210 17.03 -11.44 -1.96
CA VAL A 210 18.08 -12.47 -1.88
C VAL A 210 19.35 -11.90 -1.26
N SER A 211 19.80 -10.73 -1.70
CA SER A 211 21.00 -10.08 -1.14
C SER A 211 20.82 -9.77 0.36
N PHE A 212 19.64 -9.28 0.76
CA PHE A 212 19.32 -9.04 2.16
C PHE A 212 19.38 -10.33 3.00
N LEU A 213 18.78 -11.43 2.50
CA LEU A 213 18.81 -12.71 3.19
C LEU A 213 20.23 -13.28 3.31
N LEU A 214 21.05 -13.13 2.26
CA LEU A 214 22.46 -13.55 2.30
C LEU A 214 23.26 -12.73 3.33
N LEU A 215 23.07 -11.40 3.37
CA LEU A 215 23.73 -10.55 4.36
C LEU A 215 23.31 -10.92 5.79
N ALA A 216 22.01 -11.16 6.02
CA ALA A 216 21.50 -11.56 7.33
C ALA A 216 22.04 -12.94 7.75
N ALA A 217 22.10 -13.90 6.83
CA ALA A 217 22.66 -15.23 7.09
C ALA A 217 24.16 -15.15 7.43
N ILE A 218 24.94 -14.40 6.64
CA ILE A 218 26.36 -14.17 6.89
C ILE A 218 26.56 -13.53 8.27
N GLY A 219 25.82 -12.46 8.57
CA GLY A 219 25.87 -11.79 9.87
C GLY A 219 25.53 -12.70 11.05
N SER A 220 24.65 -13.68 10.87
CA SER A 220 24.31 -14.66 11.91
C SER A 220 25.32 -15.80 12.09
N THR A 221 26.23 -15.99 11.13
CA THR A 221 27.23 -17.08 11.14
C THR A 221 28.65 -16.62 11.44
N ILE A 222 28.91 -15.31 11.35
CA ILE A 222 30.22 -14.76 11.68
C ILE A 222 30.26 -14.49 13.18
N ASP A 223 30.87 -15.41 13.93
CA ASP A 223 31.51 -15.04 15.19
C ASP A 223 32.73 -14.19 14.84
N ILE A 224 32.72 -12.90 15.20
CA ILE A 224 33.79 -11.95 14.85
C ILE A 224 35.16 -12.42 15.38
N GLU A 225 35.18 -13.27 16.40
CA GLU A 225 36.39 -13.91 16.95
C GLU A 225 37.15 -14.80 15.95
N GLN A 226 36.51 -15.32 14.89
CA GLN A 226 37.20 -16.15 13.90
C GLN A 226 37.92 -15.36 12.79
N ILE A 227 37.63 -14.06 12.66
CA ILE A 227 38.20 -13.21 11.59
C ILE A 227 39.50 -12.53 12.03
N ILE A 228 39.69 -12.29 13.32
CA ILE A 228 40.90 -11.72 13.89
C ILE A 228 41.48 -12.75 14.87
N PRO A 229 42.45 -13.60 14.47
CA PRO A 229 43.20 -14.36 15.46
C PRO A 229 43.88 -13.34 16.38
N ALA A 230 43.43 -13.27 17.62
CA ALA A 230 44.11 -12.54 18.67
C ALA A 230 45.46 -13.23 18.92
N ASP A 231 46.49 -12.85 18.16
CA ASP A 231 47.87 -13.12 18.57
C ASP A 231 48.19 -12.22 19.76
N THR A 232 47.72 -12.61 20.93
CA THR A 232 48.06 -11.99 22.21
C THR A 232 49.18 -12.75 22.92
N THR A 233 50.00 -13.53 22.21
CA THR A 233 51.03 -14.38 22.83
C THR A 233 52.49 -14.02 22.50
N SER A 234 52.76 -12.89 21.83
CA SER A 234 54.14 -12.51 21.46
C SER A 234 54.84 -11.46 22.34
N TRP A 235 54.27 -11.05 23.48
CA TRP A 235 54.93 -10.13 24.44
C TRP A 235 55.32 -10.77 25.78
N GLN A 236 55.71 -12.05 25.76
CA GLN A 236 56.59 -12.58 26.81
C GLN A 236 58.00 -12.75 26.25
N VAL A 237 58.86 -11.80 26.62
CA VAL A 237 60.32 -11.84 26.92
C VAL A 237 60.98 -10.55 26.45
#